data_AF-A0AAV9NZD0-F1
#
_entry.id   AF-A0AAV9NZD0-F1
#
_cell.length_a   1.000
_cell.length_b   1.000
_cell.length_c   1.000
_cell.angle_alpha   90.00
_cell.angle_beta   90.00
_cell.angle_gamma   90.00
#
_symmetry.space_group_name_H-M   'P 1'
#
loop_
_entity.id
_entity.type
_entity.pdbx_description
1 polymer ?
#
loop_
_entity_poly.entity_id
_entity_poly.type
_entity_poly.pdbx_seq_one_letter_code
_entity_poly.pdbx_strand_id
1 'polypeptide(L)'
;MEVEMSASSDSLPAGYEYKTERFPKNADPLREGIKKYDRVHPCCMIQANSVRLWRSNDLSDLTVRCGGREWSVHRFVLCTQSKYFERAVEGGFKESTEKLIELQEDDPKIVGLMLSWFYNRYYPADSAQSDTTPDDYLSEAQVHARVFALGEKHLLYGLMDKAVDGFRVEINEWWITIGVAKGIVEVYNMTSEASNNLRELAVKMVCTHRRDVMNLDSE
;
A
#
# COMPACT_ATOMS: atom_id res chain seq x y z
N MET A 1 43.33 -27.96 -15.55
CA MET A 1 43.33 -28.43 -14.15
C MET A 1 42.05 -27.89 -13.55
N GLU A 2 40.95 -28.59 -13.81
CA GLU A 2 39.62 -28.28 -13.30
C GLU A 2 39.53 -28.87 -11.89
N VAL A 3 39.00 -28.10 -10.94
CA VAL A 3 38.73 -28.59 -9.58
C VAL A 3 37.22 -28.61 -9.43
N GLU A 4 36.66 -29.82 -9.44
CA GLU A 4 35.25 -30.09 -9.15
C GLU A 4 34.93 -29.73 -7.69
N MET A 5 33.86 -28.96 -7.48
CA MET A 5 33.25 -28.75 -6.15
C MET A 5 32.15 -29.78 -5.95
N SER A 6 32.37 -30.76 -5.07
CA SER A 6 31.35 -31.69 -4.61
C SER A 6 30.52 -31.06 -3.48
N ALA A 7 29.20 -30.94 -3.68
CA ALA A 7 28.25 -30.52 -2.66
C ALA A 7 27.85 -31.73 -1.80
N SER A 8 28.16 -31.68 -0.51
CA SER A 8 27.70 -32.66 0.49
C SER A 8 26.24 -32.36 0.88
N SER A 9 25.38 -33.37 0.71
CA SER A 9 24.00 -33.38 1.16
C SER A 9 23.92 -33.76 2.63
N ASP A 10 23.81 -32.79 3.53
CA ASP A 10 23.52 -33.07 4.94
C ASP A 10 22.01 -33.22 5.15
N SER A 11 21.60 -34.48 5.28
CA SER A 11 20.28 -34.92 5.70
C SER A 11 19.97 -34.47 7.14
N LEU A 12 18.81 -33.86 7.35
CA LEU A 12 18.28 -33.54 8.68
C LEU A 12 18.09 -34.83 9.51
N PRO A 13 18.38 -34.82 10.83
CA PRO A 13 18.21 -36.00 11.68
C PRO A 13 16.72 -36.33 11.88
N ALA A 14 16.37 -37.58 11.62
CA ALA A 14 15.09 -38.18 11.95
C ALA A 14 14.94 -38.28 13.49
N GLY A 15 13.92 -37.63 14.06
CA GLY A 15 13.60 -37.86 15.48
C GLY A 15 12.85 -36.78 16.27
N TYR A 16 12.37 -35.69 15.66
CA TYR A 16 11.49 -34.73 16.38
C TYR A 16 10.01 -35.04 16.10
N GLU A 17 9.46 -35.99 16.84
CA GLU A 17 8.01 -36.10 17.01
C GLU A 17 7.49 -34.87 17.77
N TYR A 18 6.64 -34.08 17.12
CA TYR A 18 5.82 -33.09 17.82
C TYR A 18 4.88 -33.83 18.77
N LYS A 19 5.21 -33.86 20.06
CA LYS A 19 4.28 -34.29 21.11
C LYS A 19 3.11 -33.31 21.12
N THR A 20 1.99 -33.71 20.55
CA THR A 20 0.70 -33.05 20.75
C THR A 20 0.18 -33.46 22.13
N GLU A 21 0.77 -32.89 23.19
CA GLU A 21 0.21 -33.04 24.52
C GLU A 21 -1.20 -32.43 24.51
N ARG A 22 -2.21 -33.30 24.68
CA ARG A 22 -3.61 -32.91 24.77
C ARG A 22 -3.78 -31.97 25.95
N PHE A 23 -4.07 -30.70 25.67
CA PHE A 23 -4.48 -29.72 26.67
C PHE A 23 -5.63 -30.27 27.53
N PRO A 24 -5.59 -30.09 28.86
CA PRO A 24 -6.64 -30.57 29.77
C PRO A 24 -7.98 -29.88 29.45
N LYS A 25 -9.06 -30.67 29.46
CA LYS A 25 -10.42 -30.28 29.05
C LYS A 25 -11.20 -29.42 30.06
N ASN A 26 -10.55 -28.79 31.04
CA ASN A 26 -11.27 -27.93 31.98
C ASN A 26 -11.19 -26.47 31.56
N ALA A 27 -12.37 -25.85 31.48
CA ALA A 27 -12.71 -24.57 30.90
C ALA A 27 -11.67 -23.46 31.15
N ASP A 28 -10.90 -23.15 30.12
CA ASP A 28 -10.17 -21.91 30.00
C ASP A 28 -11.20 -20.76 29.83
N PRO A 29 -11.22 -19.75 30.73
CA PRO A 29 -12.09 -18.58 30.61
C PRO A 29 -11.91 -17.82 29.28
N LEU A 30 -10.74 -17.93 28.64
CA LEU A 30 -10.50 -17.34 27.32
C LEU A 30 -11.30 -18.05 26.21
N ARG A 31 -11.67 -19.32 26.42
CA ARG A 31 -12.37 -20.14 25.42
C ARG A 31 -13.84 -19.76 25.25
N GLU A 32 -14.48 -19.16 26.26
CA GLU A 32 -15.85 -18.65 26.11
C GLU A 32 -15.91 -17.38 25.25
N GLY A 33 -14.89 -16.53 25.32
CA GLY A 33 -14.75 -15.37 24.42
C GLY A 33 -14.42 -15.77 22.98
N ILE A 34 -13.65 -16.83 22.78
CA ILE A 34 -13.21 -17.33 21.46
C ILE A 34 -14.38 -17.85 20.61
N LYS A 35 -15.48 -18.34 21.21
CA LYS A 35 -16.65 -18.86 20.47
C LYS A 35 -17.28 -17.83 19.51
N LYS A 36 -17.13 -16.53 19.78
CA LYS A 36 -17.59 -15.45 18.88
C LYS A 36 -16.70 -15.29 17.65
N TYR A 37 -15.43 -15.67 17.76
CA TYR A 37 -14.37 -15.44 16.79
C TYR A 37 -14.04 -16.68 15.93
N ASP A 38 -14.49 -17.87 16.34
CA ASP A 38 -14.26 -19.16 15.64
C ASP A 38 -14.78 -19.22 14.19
N ARG A 39 -15.67 -18.30 13.78
CA ARG A 39 -16.22 -18.27 12.41
C ARG A 39 -15.51 -17.32 11.45
N VAL A 40 -14.57 -16.51 11.95
CA VAL A 40 -13.87 -15.50 11.14
C VAL A 40 -12.44 -15.97 10.95
N HIS A 41 -12.02 -16.12 9.69
CA HIS A 41 -10.66 -16.51 9.38
C HIS A 41 -9.66 -15.56 10.07
N PRO A 42 -8.58 -16.06 10.70
CA PRO A 42 -7.64 -15.23 11.46
C PRO A 42 -7.11 -14.01 10.67
N CYS A 43 -6.89 -14.15 9.36
CA CYS A 43 -6.46 -13.02 8.52
C CYS A 43 -7.49 -11.88 8.46
N CYS A 44 -8.80 -12.20 8.38
CA CYS A 44 -9.87 -11.21 8.37
C CYS A 44 -9.98 -10.50 9.72
N MET A 45 -9.67 -11.20 10.80
CA MET A 45 -9.70 -10.63 12.14
C MET A 45 -8.54 -9.67 12.39
N ILE A 46 -7.32 -10.03 11.95
CA ILE A 46 -6.16 -9.13 12.00
C ILE A 46 -6.47 -7.87 11.20
N GLN A 47 -6.98 -8.03 9.98
CA GLN A 47 -7.37 -6.92 9.12
C GLN A 47 -8.43 -6.01 9.78
N ALA A 48 -9.52 -6.59 10.28
CA ALA A 48 -10.59 -5.83 10.94
C ALA A 48 -10.09 -5.09 12.20
N ASN A 49 -9.20 -5.71 12.97
CA ASN A 49 -8.62 -5.09 14.14
C ASN A 49 -7.68 -3.94 13.76
N SER A 50 -6.85 -4.09 12.73
CA SER A 50 -6.01 -2.99 12.22
C SER A 50 -6.85 -1.79 11.81
N VAL A 51 -7.95 -2.00 11.09
CA VAL A 51 -8.89 -0.93 10.70
C VAL A 51 -9.54 -0.28 11.92
N ARG A 52 -9.91 -1.07 12.93
CA ARG A 52 -10.48 -0.54 14.18
C ARG A 52 -9.50 0.36 14.91
N LEU A 53 -8.25 -0.08 15.08
CA LEU A 53 -7.19 0.68 15.75
C LEU A 53 -6.82 1.95 14.99
N TRP A 54 -6.84 1.90 13.65
CA TRP A 54 -6.65 3.10 12.82
C TRP A 54 -7.68 4.19 13.09
N ARG A 55 -8.94 3.81 13.34
CA ARG A 55 -10.02 4.77 13.58
C ARG A 55 -10.02 5.34 15.00
N SER A 56 -9.59 4.55 15.99
CA SER A 56 -9.58 5.00 17.39
C SER A 56 -8.26 5.61 17.85
N ASN A 57 -7.17 5.42 17.09
CA ASN A 57 -5.80 5.74 17.48
C ASN A 57 -5.32 4.99 18.75
N ASP A 58 -6.05 3.96 19.20
CA ASP A 58 -5.64 3.19 20.38
C ASP A 58 -4.36 2.41 20.06
N LEU A 59 -3.41 2.39 20.99
CA LEU A 59 -2.12 1.69 20.85
C LEU A 59 -1.19 2.25 19.76
N SER A 60 -1.48 3.44 19.21
CA SER A 60 -0.56 4.11 18.30
C SER A 60 0.74 4.45 19.03
N ASP A 61 1.87 4.11 18.43
CA ASP A 61 3.21 4.25 19.00
C ASP A 61 4.17 5.04 18.08
N LEU A 62 3.65 5.61 17.00
CA LEU A 62 4.37 6.37 16.00
C LEU A 62 3.48 7.48 15.43
N THR A 63 4.08 8.62 15.06
CA THR A 63 3.39 9.70 14.34
C THR A 63 3.99 9.89 12.96
N VAL A 64 3.16 10.03 11.93
CA VAL A 64 3.59 10.48 10.59
C VAL A 64 3.13 11.92 10.41
N ARG A 65 4.02 12.79 9.93
CA ARG A 65 3.73 14.21 9.66
C ARG A 65 4.06 14.56 8.22
N CYS A 66 3.13 15.24 7.55
CA CYS A 66 3.29 15.68 6.17
C CYS A 66 2.48 16.98 5.94
N GLY A 67 3.12 18.04 5.46
CA GLY A 67 2.49 19.33 5.12
C GLY A 67 1.49 19.86 6.17
N GLY A 68 1.85 19.82 7.46
CA GLY A 68 1.02 20.29 8.56
C GLY A 68 -0.09 19.34 9.03
N ARG A 69 -0.27 18.19 8.37
CA ARG A 69 -1.12 17.09 8.84
C ARG A 69 -0.31 16.09 9.65
N GLU A 70 -0.93 15.56 10.70
CA GLU A 70 -0.34 14.54 11.57
C GLU A 70 -1.29 13.34 11.67
N TRP A 71 -0.72 12.13 11.65
CA TRP A 71 -1.46 10.88 11.82
C TRP A 71 -0.79 10.01 12.88
N SER A 72 -1.57 9.63 13.90
CA SER A 72 -1.18 8.62 14.88
C SER A 72 -1.29 7.23 14.23
N VAL A 73 -0.15 6.54 14.12
CA VAL A 73 -0.03 5.24 13.43
C VAL A 73 0.65 4.21 14.33
N HIS A 74 0.64 2.96 13.86
CA HIS A 74 1.20 1.81 14.55
C HIS A 74 2.46 1.35 13.81
N ARG A 75 3.63 1.36 14.46
CA ARG A 75 4.89 0.83 13.92
C ARG A 75 4.69 -0.57 13.37
N PHE A 76 4.03 -1.43 14.13
CA PHE A 76 3.79 -2.82 13.74
C PHE A 76 3.14 -2.92 12.35
N VAL A 77 2.15 -2.07 12.06
CA VAL A 77 1.43 -2.09 10.78
C VAL A 77 2.33 -1.61 9.64
N LEU A 78 3.10 -0.53 9.84
CA LEU A 78 3.95 0.05 8.78
C LEU A 78 5.21 -0.79 8.54
N CYS A 79 5.96 -1.15 9.59
CA CYS A 79 7.24 -1.85 9.49
C CYS A 79 7.09 -3.27 8.95
N THR A 80 6.01 -3.99 9.27
CA THR A 80 5.77 -5.34 8.71
C THR A 80 5.46 -5.33 7.22
N GLN A 81 5.05 -4.18 6.69
CA GLN A 81 4.62 -4.03 5.30
C GLN A 81 5.61 -3.25 4.43
N SER A 82 6.59 -2.58 5.05
CA SER A 82 7.54 -1.73 4.35
C SER A 82 8.91 -1.74 5.01
N LYS A 83 9.91 -2.14 4.22
CA LYS A 83 11.32 -2.07 4.61
C LYS A 83 11.82 -0.64 4.75
N TYR A 84 11.22 0.32 4.03
CA TYR A 84 11.51 1.73 4.23
C TYR A 84 11.13 2.17 5.65
N PHE A 85 9.89 1.92 6.07
CA PHE A 85 9.42 2.29 7.41
C PHE A 85 10.10 1.49 8.53
N GLU A 86 10.41 0.21 8.31
CA GLU A 86 11.23 -0.58 9.23
C GLU A 86 12.58 0.11 9.48
N ARG A 87 13.32 0.46 8.42
CA ARG A 87 14.64 1.09 8.53
C ARG A 87 14.57 2.51 9.10
N ALA A 88 13.54 3.28 8.76
CA ALA A 88 13.34 4.61 9.32
C ALA A 88 13.19 4.57 10.85
N VAL A 89 12.44 3.59 11.38
CA VAL A 89 12.17 3.52 12.82
C VAL A 89 13.18 2.66 13.59
N GLU A 90 13.91 1.75 12.96
CA GLU A 90 14.88 0.87 13.63
C GLU A 90 16.35 1.26 13.40
N GLY A 91 16.63 2.11 12.41
CA GLY A 91 18.00 2.45 12.01
C GLY A 91 18.79 3.34 12.98
N GLY A 92 18.26 3.64 14.16
CA GLY A 92 18.90 4.54 15.14
C GLY A 92 18.93 6.01 14.71
N PHE A 93 18.13 6.37 13.69
CA PHE A 93 17.94 7.76 13.26
C PHE A 93 17.01 8.51 14.22
N LYS A 94 16.87 9.84 14.02
CA LYS A 94 16.06 10.70 14.91
C LYS A 94 14.62 10.20 15.05
N GLU A 95 14.09 9.67 13.97
CA GLU A 95 12.74 9.12 13.82
C GLU A 95 12.47 7.99 14.82
N SER A 96 13.48 7.16 15.11
CA SER A 96 13.41 6.08 16.09
C SER A 96 13.22 6.59 17.52
N THR A 97 13.91 7.69 17.86
CA THR A 97 13.91 8.28 19.20
C THR A 97 12.69 9.18 19.40
N GLU A 98 12.36 9.98 18.39
CA GLU A 98 11.27 10.95 18.42
C GLU A 98 9.90 10.31 18.16
N LYS A 99 9.87 9.05 17.67
CA LYS A 99 8.65 8.35 17.25
C LYS A 99 7.84 9.18 16.25
N LEU A 100 8.55 9.84 15.34
CA LEU A 100 8.03 10.76 14.36
C LEU A 100 8.69 10.51 13.01
N ILE A 101 7.90 10.38 11.96
CA ILE A 101 8.38 10.33 10.58
C ILE A 101 7.87 11.56 9.84
N GLU A 102 8.79 12.35 9.30
CA GLU A 102 8.47 13.55 8.54
C GLU A 102 8.59 13.31 7.04
N LEU A 103 7.49 13.50 6.32
CA LEU A 103 7.39 13.35 4.86
C LEU A 103 7.15 14.73 4.22
N GLN A 104 8.04 15.69 4.46
CA GLN A 104 7.82 17.11 4.11
C GLN A 104 7.76 17.39 2.61
N GLU A 105 8.39 16.54 1.80
CA GLU A 105 8.43 16.68 0.33
C GLU A 105 7.26 16.01 -0.38
N ASP A 106 6.41 15.29 0.37
CA ASP A 106 5.30 14.52 -0.21
C ASP A 106 3.98 15.29 -0.11
N ASP A 107 3.03 14.92 -0.97
CA ASP A 107 1.68 15.49 -0.94
C ASP A 107 0.89 14.90 0.27
N PRO A 108 0.42 15.73 1.23
CA PRO A 108 -0.29 15.26 2.41
C PRO A 108 -1.58 14.48 2.11
N LYS A 109 -2.21 14.71 0.94
CA LYS A 109 -3.38 13.95 0.50
C LYS A 109 -2.96 12.52 0.15
N ILE A 110 -1.90 12.39 -0.65
CA ILE A 110 -1.40 11.11 -1.14
C ILE A 110 -0.79 10.29 -0.01
N VAL A 111 -0.10 10.92 0.95
CA VAL A 111 0.35 10.27 2.19
C VAL A 111 -0.83 9.72 2.99
N GLY A 112 -1.92 10.47 3.11
CA GLY A 112 -3.15 9.98 3.75
C GLY A 112 -3.73 8.72 3.08
N LEU A 113 -3.73 8.67 1.74
CA LEU A 113 -4.17 7.51 0.98
C LEU A 113 -3.24 6.31 1.17
N MET A 114 -1.92 6.54 1.16
CA MET A 114 -0.92 5.52 1.47
C MET A 114 -1.18 4.92 2.87
N LEU A 115 -1.42 5.76 3.88
CA LEU A 115 -1.75 5.30 5.23
C LEU A 115 -3.07 4.52 5.23
N SER A 116 -4.12 5.00 4.54
CA SER A 116 -5.36 4.23 4.38
C SER A 116 -5.09 2.84 3.80
N TRP A 117 -4.22 2.72 2.80
CA TRP A 117 -3.87 1.45 2.21
C TRP A 117 -3.19 0.49 3.19
N PHE A 118 -2.26 0.97 4.03
CA PHE A 118 -1.59 0.15 5.05
C PHE A 118 -2.58 -0.52 6.02
N TYR A 119 -3.69 0.16 6.35
CA TYR A 119 -4.69 -0.36 7.27
C TYR A 119 -5.84 -1.07 6.58
N ASN A 120 -6.29 -0.62 5.42
CA ASN A 120 -7.53 -1.08 4.78
C ASN A 120 -7.29 -2.02 3.58
N ARG A 121 -6.06 -2.10 3.05
CA ARG A 121 -5.73 -2.74 1.74
C ARG A 121 -6.38 -2.06 0.52
N TYR A 122 -7.06 -0.95 0.74
CA TYR A 122 -7.58 -0.08 -0.29
C TYR A 122 -7.45 1.38 0.17
N TYR A 123 -7.45 2.28 -0.80
CA TYR A 123 -7.60 3.70 -0.55
C TYR A 123 -8.76 4.21 -1.41
N PRO A 124 -9.67 5.04 -0.86
CA PRO A 124 -10.72 5.68 -1.65
C PRO A 124 -10.08 6.81 -2.45
N ALA A 125 -9.91 6.68 -3.76
CA ALA A 125 -9.27 7.75 -4.54
C ALA A 125 -10.16 9.02 -4.59
N ASP A 126 -11.47 8.85 -4.44
CA ASP A 126 -12.45 9.92 -4.22
C ASP A 126 -12.25 10.69 -2.90
N SER A 127 -11.58 10.11 -1.92
CA SER A 127 -11.25 10.79 -0.65
C SER A 127 -10.05 11.74 -0.76
N ALA A 128 -9.38 11.82 -1.92
CA ALA A 128 -8.32 12.81 -2.17
C ALA A 128 -8.87 14.23 -2.40
N GLN A 129 -10.19 14.38 -2.45
CA GLN A 129 -10.89 15.65 -2.68
C GLN A 129 -10.68 16.60 -1.50
N SER A 130 -10.30 17.85 -1.80
CA SER A 130 -10.17 18.91 -0.79
C SER A 130 -11.40 19.81 -0.74
N ASP A 131 -11.60 20.45 0.42
CA ASP A 131 -12.51 21.59 0.60
C ASP A 131 -12.00 22.90 -0.08
N THR A 132 -10.82 22.86 -0.70
CA THR A 132 -10.19 23.98 -1.40
C THR A 132 -10.56 24.01 -2.88
N THR A 133 -10.38 25.18 -3.49
CA THR A 133 -10.77 25.63 -4.84
C THR A 133 -10.89 24.56 -5.94
N PRO A 134 -11.84 24.69 -6.89
CA PRO A 134 -12.09 23.71 -7.95
C PRO A 134 -10.88 23.26 -8.78
N ASP A 135 -9.83 24.09 -8.87
CA ASP A 135 -8.63 23.78 -9.65
C ASP A 135 -7.69 22.75 -9.00
N ASP A 136 -7.82 22.49 -7.68
CA ASP A 136 -7.01 21.50 -6.94
C ASP A 136 -7.64 20.08 -6.93
N TYR A 137 -8.75 19.89 -7.67
CA TYR A 137 -9.38 18.59 -7.80
C TYR A 137 -8.54 17.64 -8.64
N LEU A 138 -8.08 16.55 -8.01
CA LEU A 138 -7.46 15.42 -8.69
C LEU A 138 -8.54 14.46 -9.16
N SER A 139 -8.46 14.05 -10.41
CA SER A 139 -9.22 12.89 -10.90
C SER A 139 -8.69 11.60 -10.27
N GLU A 140 -9.53 10.56 -10.19
CA GLU A 140 -9.14 9.23 -9.70
C GLU A 140 -7.86 8.71 -10.41
N ALA A 141 -7.77 8.92 -11.73
CA ALA A 141 -6.60 8.56 -12.52
C ALA A 141 -5.33 9.30 -12.07
N GLN A 142 -5.41 10.60 -11.78
CA GLN A 142 -4.28 11.37 -11.22
C GLN A 142 -3.91 10.90 -9.81
N VAL A 143 -4.91 10.55 -9.00
CA VAL A 143 -4.67 10.00 -7.66
C VAL A 143 -3.87 8.71 -7.75
N HIS A 144 -4.25 7.78 -8.61
CA HIS A 144 -3.49 6.53 -8.81
C HIS A 144 -2.07 6.80 -9.32
N ALA A 145 -1.88 7.74 -10.26
CA ALA A 145 -0.56 8.12 -10.75
C ALA A 145 0.34 8.67 -9.62
N ARG A 146 -0.19 9.55 -8.77
CA ARG A 146 0.56 10.12 -7.64
C ARG A 146 0.84 9.10 -6.54
N VAL A 147 -0.13 8.22 -6.23
CA VAL A 147 0.07 7.13 -5.26
C VAL A 147 1.17 6.18 -5.75
N PHE A 148 1.21 5.89 -7.05
CA PHE A 148 2.28 5.08 -7.62
C PHE A 148 3.65 5.76 -7.47
N ALA A 149 3.76 7.05 -7.80
CA ALA A 149 5.00 7.80 -7.66
C ALA A 149 5.48 7.85 -6.19
N LEU A 150 4.55 8.03 -5.24
CA LEU A 150 4.85 7.94 -3.81
C LEU A 150 5.33 6.53 -3.42
N GLY A 151 4.70 5.49 -3.99
CA GLY A 151 5.10 4.10 -3.79
C GLY A 151 6.49 3.80 -4.36
N GLU A 152 6.84 4.34 -5.52
CA GLU A 152 8.18 4.23 -6.10
C GLU A 152 9.22 4.91 -5.21
N LYS A 153 8.96 6.15 -4.78
CA LYS A 153 9.85 6.93 -3.89
C LYS A 153 10.16 6.21 -2.57
N HIS A 154 9.15 5.61 -1.95
CA HIS A 154 9.27 4.94 -0.65
C HIS A 154 9.39 3.42 -0.74
N LEU A 155 9.61 2.87 -1.94
CA LEU A 155 9.78 1.44 -2.22
C LEU A 155 8.62 0.56 -1.69
N LEU A 156 7.39 1.02 -1.88
CA LEU A 156 6.15 0.36 -1.48
C LEU A 156 5.53 -0.42 -2.65
N TYR A 157 6.14 -1.52 -3.04
CA TYR A 157 5.71 -2.30 -4.23
C TYR A 157 4.23 -2.72 -4.20
N GLY A 158 3.71 -3.16 -3.05
CA GLY A 158 2.29 -3.53 -2.94
C GLY A 158 1.33 -2.34 -3.12
N LEU A 159 1.78 -1.12 -2.81
CA LEU A 159 1.01 0.10 -3.07
C LEU A 159 1.05 0.45 -4.57
N MET A 160 2.21 0.27 -5.21
CA MET A 160 2.38 0.45 -6.65
C MET A 160 1.45 -0.50 -7.43
N ASP A 161 1.42 -1.78 -7.07
CA ASP A 161 0.53 -2.77 -7.69
C ASP A 161 -0.94 -2.36 -7.55
N LYS A 162 -1.34 -1.91 -6.35
CA LYS A 162 -2.70 -1.43 -6.11
C LYS A 162 -3.05 -0.19 -6.94
N ALA A 163 -2.09 0.71 -7.13
CA ALA A 163 -2.26 1.89 -7.97
C ALA A 163 -2.38 1.55 -9.46
N VAL A 164 -1.57 0.60 -9.96
CA VAL A 164 -1.69 0.08 -11.33
C VAL A 164 -3.06 -0.54 -11.55
N ASP A 165 -3.53 -1.36 -10.62
CA ASP A 165 -4.86 -1.97 -10.71
C ASP A 165 -5.99 -0.95 -10.73
N GLY A 166 -5.94 0.05 -9.86
CA GLY A 166 -6.93 1.14 -9.82
C GLY A 166 -6.93 1.95 -11.11
N PHE A 167 -5.74 2.38 -11.57
CA PHE A 167 -5.58 3.12 -12.81
C PHE A 167 -6.08 2.33 -14.03
N ARG A 168 -5.82 1.01 -14.07
CA ARG A 168 -6.30 0.13 -15.13
C ARG A 168 -7.83 0.08 -15.17
N VAL A 169 -8.48 -0.07 -14.02
CA VAL A 169 -9.95 -0.08 -13.93
C VAL A 169 -10.51 1.25 -14.42
N GLU A 170 -9.96 2.36 -13.94
CA GLU A 170 -10.41 3.71 -14.31
C GLU A 170 -10.32 3.96 -15.81
N ILE A 171 -9.19 3.60 -16.42
CA ILE A 171 -8.96 3.80 -17.86
C ILE A 171 -9.86 2.89 -18.71
N ASN A 172 -10.13 1.66 -18.28
CA ASN A 172 -11.00 0.75 -19.03
C ASN A 172 -12.47 1.17 -19.01
N GLU A 173 -12.94 1.69 -17.88
CA GLU A 173 -14.35 2.08 -17.70
C GLU A 173 -14.63 3.49 -18.23
N TRP A 174 -13.67 4.42 -18.10
CA TRP A 174 -13.88 5.86 -18.29
C TRP A 174 -12.89 6.52 -19.27
N TRP A 175 -12.42 5.77 -20.27
CA TRP A 175 -11.36 6.16 -21.23
C TRP A 175 -11.47 7.58 -21.81
N ILE A 176 -12.68 8.07 -22.10
CA ILE A 176 -12.93 9.34 -22.81
C ILE A 176 -12.98 10.55 -21.86
N THR A 177 -12.79 10.34 -20.55
CA THR A 177 -12.88 11.44 -19.58
C THR A 177 -11.62 12.31 -19.56
N ILE A 178 -11.83 13.62 -19.32
CA ILE A 178 -10.71 14.55 -19.08
C ILE A 178 -9.85 14.14 -17.88
N GLY A 179 -10.44 13.40 -16.92
CA GLY A 179 -9.74 12.81 -15.79
C GLY A 179 -8.68 11.79 -16.22
N VAL A 180 -9.02 10.86 -17.11
CA VAL A 180 -8.07 9.89 -17.66
C VAL A 180 -6.95 10.60 -18.42
N ALA A 181 -7.26 11.59 -19.25
CA ALA A 181 -6.23 12.37 -19.97
C ALA A 181 -5.27 13.07 -19.01
N LYS A 182 -5.79 13.74 -17.97
CA LYS A 182 -4.97 14.35 -16.91
C LYS A 182 -4.12 13.30 -16.16
N GLY A 183 -4.68 12.14 -15.88
CA GLY A 183 -3.97 11.03 -15.24
C GLY A 183 -2.81 10.50 -16.07
N ILE A 184 -2.99 10.34 -17.39
CA ILE A 184 -1.91 9.92 -18.30
C ILE A 184 -0.78 10.95 -18.31
N VAL A 185 -1.11 12.24 -18.43
CA VAL A 185 -0.09 13.31 -18.37
C VAL A 185 0.65 13.26 -17.03
N GLU A 186 -0.07 13.09 -15.93
CA GLU A 186 0.53 12.99 -14.59
C GLU A 186 1.49 11.79 -14.47
N VAL A 187 1.15 10.63 -15.04
CA VAL A 187 2.04 9.45 -15.07
C VAL A 187 3.38 9.81 -15.71
N TYR A 188 3.38 10.49 -16.86
CA TYR A 188 4.63 10.86 -17.54
C TYR A 188 5.42 11.94 -16.81
N ASN A 189 4.77 12.79 -16.02
CA ASN A 189 5.43 13.82 -15.22
C ASN A 189 6.05 13.28 -13.93
N MET A 190 5.42 12.28 -13.30
CA MET A 190 5.76 11.85 -11.93
C MET A 190 6.55 10.54 -11.85
N THR A 191 6.45 9.67 -12.85
CA THR A 191 7.14 8.36 -12.84
C THR A 191 8.51 8.45 -13.48
N SER A 192 9.50 7.72 -12.96
CA SER A 192 10.79 7.59 -13.64
C SER A 192 10.68 6.75 -14.92
N GLU A 193 11.60 6.91 -15.88
CA GLU A 193 11.66 6.01 -17.05
C GLU A 193 11.95 4.55 -16.68
N ALA A 194 12.37 4.27 -15.44
CA ALA A 194 12.64 2.92 -14.97
C ALA A 194 11.37 2.15 -14.55
N SER A 195 10.27 2.84 -14.25
CA SER A 195 9.00 2.22 -13.84
C SER A 195 8.03 2.08 -15.03
N ASN A 196 8.31 1.10 -15.88
CA ASN A 196 7.57 0.91 -17.13
C ASN A 196 6.09 0.53 -16.97
N ASN A 197 5.66 -0.03 -15.83
CA ASN A 197 4.33 -0.66 -15.72
C ASN A 197 3.15 0.30 -15.99
N LEU A 198 3.17 1.52 -15.44
CA LEU A 198 2.10 2.50 -15.67
C LEU A 198 2.19 3.16 -17.05
N ARG A 199 3.41 3.47 -17.50
CA ARG A 199 3.65 4.08 -18.82
C ARG A 199 3.26 3.13 -19.95
N GLU A 200 3.66 1.86 -19.87
CA GLU A 200 3.27 0.82 -20.83
C GLU A 200 1.76 0.62 -20.85
N LEU A 201 1.11 0.62 -19.68
CA LEU A 201 -0.34 0.54 -19.58
C LEU A 201 -1.01 1.73 -20.26
N ALA A 202 -0.55 2.95 -19.99
CA ALA A 202 -1.07 4.16 -20.63
C ALA A 202 -0.92 4.10 -22.16
N VAL A 203 0.26 3.75 -22.68
CA VAL A 203 0.51 3.61 -24.12
C VAL A 203 -0.37 2.53 -24.76
N LYS A 204 -0.47 1.37 -24.12
CA LYS A 204 -1.30 0.26 -24.61
C LYS A 204 -2.75 0.69 -24.76
N MET A 205 -3.25 1.47 -23.81
CA MET A 205 -4.64 1.94 -23.81
C MET A 205 -4.88 3.02 -24.86
N VAL A 206 -3.98 4.00 -25.02
CA VAL A 206 -4.02 4.98 -26.13
C VAL A 206 -4.03 4.27 -27.48
N CYS A 207 -3.21 3.22 -27.63
CA CYS A 207 -3.20 2.43 -28.86
C CYS A 207 -4.51 1.69 -29.11
N THR A 208 -5.13 1.16 -28.05
CA THR A 208 -6.39 0.38 -28.14
C THR A 208 -7.56 1.26 -28.59
N HIS A 209 -7.65 2.49 -28.06
CA HIS A 209 -8.74 3.41 -28.32
C HIS A 209 -8.38 4.54 -29.30
N ARG A 210 -7.36 4.32 -30.14
CA ARG A 210 -6.84 5.32 -31.09
C ARG A 210 -7.94 5.96 -31.95
N ARG A 211 -8.94 5.19 -32.37
CA ARG A 211 -10.03 5.70 -33.21
C ARG A 211 -10.86 6.77 -32.49
N ASP A 212 -11.13 6.54 -31.21
CA ASP A 212 -11.94 7.47 -30.40
C ASP A 212 -11.16 8.76 -30.15
N VAL A 213 -9.85 8.66 -29.90
CA VAL A 213 -8.97 9.84 -29.74
C VAL A 213 -8.95 10.71 -30.99
N MET A 214 -8.81 10.11 -32.17
CA MET A 214 -8.76 10.85 -33.43
C MET A 214 -10.09 11.52 -33.82
N ASN A 215 -11.21 11.03 -33.28
CA ASN A 215 -12.54 11.57 -33.55
C ASN A 215 -12.92 12.73 -32.61
N LEU A 216 -12.17 12.95 -31.52
CA LEU A 216 -12.42 14.07 -30.58
C LEU A 216 -11.96 15.43 -31.13
N ASP A 217 -11.01 15.46 -32.06
CA ASP A 217 -10.49 16.70 -32.66
C ASP A 217 -11.28 17.15 -33.91
N SER A 218 -12.33 16.41 -34.29
CA SER A 218 -13.09 16.61 -35.54
C SER A 218 -14.46 17.29 -35.37
N GLU A 219 -14.80 17.75 -34.16
CA GLU A 219 -16.01 18.56 -33.85
C GLU A 219 -15.61 19.95 -33.32
#